data_AF-A0A662BVD1-F1
#
_entry.id   AF-A0A662BVD1-F1
#
_cell.length_a   1.000
_cell.length_b   1.000
_cell.length_c   1.000
_cell.angle_alpha   90.00
_cell.angle_beta   90.00
_cell.angle_gamma   90.00
#
_symmetry.space_group_name_H-M   'P 1'
#
loop_
_entity.id
_entity.type
_entity.pdbx_description
1 polymer ?
#
loop_
_entity_poly.entity_id
_entity_poly.type
_entity_poly.pdbx_seq_one_letter_code
_entity_poly.pdbx_strand_id
1 'polypeptide(L)'
;MIENQLEKTDHTHLGQIMTYAAGLDAATVIWISKQFTEEHRATIDWLNRITDEHFNFFGVEIEAFKIGDSLPAPLFQIVSKPNEWSRTIKSVASSQGLTSAKILNLEYWTAMRKYFDVKGTFLKHQKPQPQHWTSFALGKSYYNMSAVSSVRDNFLRVEFLINTDNSKEDFRKLKEKYEPLSYDQIGEDLIWDEIPDKKVSWVYIKRDANVSDKSDWNAQHHWIMETLEKMDKFFRSKIKQL
;
A
#
# COMPACT_ATOMS: atom_id res chain seq x y z
N MET A 1 -9.07 -7.92 -27.77
CA MET A 1 -8.69 -7.34 -29.08
C MET A 1 -7.21 -7.00 -29.07
N ILE A 2 -6.52 -7.29 -30.17
CA ILE A 2 -5.11 -6.95 -30.38
C ILE A 2 -5.03 -6.16 -31.68
N GLU A 3 -4.42 -4.98 -31.65
CA GLU A 3 -4.20 -4.12 -32.82
C GLU A 3 -2.70 -3.91 -33.01
N ASN A 4 -2.20 -4.18 -34.22
CA ASN A 4 -0.78 -4.09 -34.54
C ASN A 4 -0.52 -2.95 -35.52
N GLN A 5 0.38 -2.04 -35.17
CA GLN A 5 0.81 -0.93 -35.99
C GLN A 5 2.32 -0.99 -36.24
N LEU A 6 2.73 -1.07 -37.51
CA LEU A 6 4.15 -1.18 -37.87
C LEU A 6 4.93 0.13 -37.66
N GLU A 7 4.23 1.26 -37.69
CA GLU A 7 4.77 2.59 -37.49
C GLU A 7 4.54 3.10 -36.06
N LYS A 8 5.04 4.30 -35.77
CA LYS A 8 4.72 5.00 -34.52
C LYS A 8 3.21 5.21 -34.40
N THR A 9 2.71 5.17 -33.17
CA THR A 9 1.29 5.42 -32.85
C THR A 9 0.76 6.74 -33.43
N ASP A 10 -0.50 6.73 -33.89
CA ASP A 10 -1.22 7.90 -34.41
C ASP A 10 -2.68 7.93 -33.95
N HIS A 11 -3.34 9.07 -34.12
CA HIS A 11 -4.74 9.26 -33.72
C HIS A 11 -5.73 8.42 -34.54
N THR A 12 -5.39 8.08 -35.79
CA THR A 12 -6.25 7.27 -36.66
C THR A 12 -6.41 5.87 -36.09
N HIS A 13 -5.30 5.24 -35.73
CA HIS A 13 -5.30 3.91 -35.12
C HIS A 13 -5.93 3.93 -33.73
N LEU A 14 -5.69 4.97 -32.92
CA LEU A 14 -6.39 5.10 -31.64
C LEU A 14 -7.93 5.14 -31.83
N GLY A 15 -8.43 5.91 -32.80
CA GLY A 15 -9.86 5.96 -33.12
C GLY A 15 -10.42 4.60 -33.58
N GLN A 16 -9.67 3.88 -34.43
CA GLN A 16 -10.02 2.54 -34.87
C GLN A 16 -10.09 1.55 -33.71
N ILE A 17 -9.08 1.56 -32.84
CA ILE A 17 -9.01 0.73 -31.63
C ILE A 17 -10.26 0.96 -30.76
N MET A 18 -10.63 2.21 -30.50
CA MET A 18 -11.82 2.49 -29.70
C MET A 18 -13.11 2.00 -30.37
N THR A 19 -13.21 2.17 -31.69
CA THR A 19 -14.37 1.72 -32.47
C THR A 19 -14.50 0.20 -32.46
N TYR A 20 -13.40 -0.51 -32.69
CA TYR A 20 -13.37 -1.98 -32.66
C TYR A 20 -13.61 -2.53 -31.26
N ALA A 21 -13.02 -1.91 -30.24
CA ALA A 21 -13.24 -2.31 -28.86
C ALA A 21 -14.72 -2.20 -28.47
N ALA A 22 -15.38 -1.10 -28.86
CA ALA A 22 -16.81 -0.93 -28.62
C ALA A 22 -17.67 -1.92 -29.43
N GLY A 23 -17.34 -2.15 -30.70
CA GLY A 23 -18.09 -3.06 -31.56
C GLY A 23 -17.96 -4.54 -31.17
N LEU A 24 -16.84 -4.92 -30.56
CA LEU A 24 -16.56 -6.29 -30.12
C LEU A 24 -16.87 -6.53 -28.64
N ASP A 25 -17.35 -5.51 -27.92
CA ASP A 25 -17.47 -5.53 -26.46
C ASP A 25 -16.17 -6.01 -25.77
N ALA A 26 -15.04 -5.49 -26.24
CA ALA A 26 -13.72 -6.00 -25.88
C ALA A 26 -13.30 -5.53 -24.48
N ALA A 27 -13.36 -6.45 -23.52
CA ALA A 27 -12.84 -6.27 -22.15
C ALA A 27 -11.31 -6.06 -22.08
N THR A 28 -10.55 -6.45 -23.10
CA THR A 28 -9.09 -6.29 -23.11
C THR A 28 -8.62 -5.84 -24.47
N VAL A 29 -7.81 -4.77 -24.49
CA VAL A 29 -7.27 -4.11 -25.66
C VAL A 29 -5.75 -4.08 -25.54
N ILE A 30 -5.06 -4.62 -26.54
CA ILE A 30 -3.60 -4.59 -26.63
C ILE A 30 -3.23 -3.87 -27.92
N TRP A 31 -2.62 -2.69 -27.79
CA TRP A 31 -2.10 -1.93 -28.92
C TRP A 31 -0.59 -2.13 -29.01
N ILE A 32 -0.15 -2.79 -30.07
CA ILE A 32 1.26 -3.05 -30.34
C ILE A 32 1.73 -2.08 -31.41
N SER A 33 2.78 -1.31 -31.14
CA SER A 33 3.39 -0.38 -32.10
C SER A 33 4.91 -0.47 -32.08
N LYS A 34 5.59 -0.02 -33.14
CA LYS A 34 7.05 0.16 -33.10
C LYS A 34 7.47 1.24 -32.08
N GLN A 35 6.64 2.27 -31.88
CA GLN A 35 6.93 3.36 -30.95
C GLN A 35 5.66 4.07 -30.50
N PHE A 36 5.49 4.24 -29.20
CA PHE A 36 4.43 5.05 -28.60
C PHE A 36 4.88 6.51 -28.49
N THR A 37 3.98 7.43 -28.85
CA THR A 37 4.14 8.82 -28.43
C THR A 37 3.73 8.95 -26.97
N GLU A 38 4.27 9.96 -26.28
CA GLU A 38 3.91 10.21 -24.88
C GLU A 38 2.43 10.53 -24.73
N GLU A 39 1.81 11.22 -25.70
CA GLU A 39 0.36 11.49 -25.72
C GLU A 39 -0.47 10.20 -25.78
N HIS A 40 -0.11 9.25 -26.65
CA HIS A 40 -0.86 7.99 -26.75
C HIS A 40 -0.64 7.12 -25.53
N ARG A 41 0.59 7.05 -25.00
CA ARG A 41 0.86 6.38 -23.73
C ARG A 41 0.01 6.97 -22.60
N ALA A 42 0.02 8.29 -22.44
CA ALA A 42 -0.77 8.99 -21.44
C ALA A 42 -2.27 8.77 -21.62
N THR A 43 -2.75 8.62 -22.86
CA THR A 43 -4.14 8.27 -23.17
C THR A 43 -4.49 6.86 -22.69
N ILE A 44 -3.64 5.87 -22.94
CA ILE A 44 -3.85 4.50 -22.43
C ILE A 44 -3.83 4.47 -20.89
N ASP A 45 -2.89 5.20 -20.27
CA ASP A 45 -2.85 5.36 -18.82
C ASP A 45 -4.13 6.02 -18.28
N TRP A 46 -4.66 7.03 -18.98
CA TRP A 46 -5.92 7.68 -18.65
C TRP A 46 -7.11 6.73 -18.77
N LEU A 47 -7.20 5.95 -19.85
CA LEU A 47 -8.26 4.95 -20.05
C LEU A 47 -8.28 3.94 -18.90
N ASN A 48 -7.12 3.36 -18.57
CA ASN A 48 -6.98 2.43 -17.44
C ASN A 48 -7.35 3.05 -16.08
N ARG A 49 -7.36 4.38 -15.96
CA ARG A 49 -7.75 5.09 -14.74
C ARG A 49 -9.26 5.34 -14.67
N ILE A 50 -9.91 5.57 -15.82
CA ILE A 50 -11.33 5.95 -15.87
C ILE A 50 -12.27 4.77 -16.07
N THR A 51 -11.79 3.65 -16.64
CA THR A 51 -12.59 2.45 -16.82
C THR A 51 -12.60 1.58 -15.56
N ASP A 52 -13.64 0.76 -15.42
CA ASP A 52 -13.68 -0.24 -14.36
C ASP A 52 -12.76 -1.44 -14.65
N GLU A 53 -12.73 -2.40 -13.74
CA GLU A 53 -11.84 -3.56 -13.80
C GLU A 53 -12.12 -4.53 -14.94
N HIS A 54 -13.29 -4.43 -15.59
CA HIS A 54 -13.62 -5.25 -16.73
C HIS A 54 -12.75 -4.88 -17.93
N PHE A 55 -12.39 -3.60 -18.06
CA PHE A 55 -11.63 -3.10 -19.20
C PHE A 55 -10.14 -2.96 -18.90
N ASN A 56 -9.32 -3.51 -19.78
CA ASN A 56 -7.87 -3.56 -19.63
C ASN A 56 -7.19 -3.07 -20.91
N PHE A 57 -6.46 -1.96 -20.84
CA PHE A 57 -5.75 -1.40 -21.98
C PHE A 57 -4.24 -1.54 -21.80
N PHE A 58 -3.57 -2.05 -22.84
CA PHE A 58 -2.13 -2.23 -22.86
C PHE A 58 -1.52 -1.49 -24.05
N GLY A 59 -0.46 -0.72 -23.78
CA GLY A 59 0.45 -0.21 -24.80
C GLY A 59 1.72 -1.04 -24.81
N VAL A 60 2.08 -1.60 -25.96
CA VAL A 60 3.22 -2.48 -26.12
C VAL A 60 4.08 -1.99 -27.28
N GLU A 61 5.36 -1.74 -27.01
CA GLU A 61 6.35 -1.51 -28.06
C GLU A 61 6.97 -2.84 -28.50
N ILE A 62 7.16 -3.02 -29.80
CA ILE A 62 7.84 -4.20 -30.37
C ILE A 62 9.17 -3.79 -31.02
N GLU A 63 10.22 -4.49 -30.62
CA GLU A 63 11.55 -4.41 -31.22
C GLU A 63 11.98 -5.81 -31.71
N ALA A 64 12.95 -5.86 -32.61
CA ALA A 64 13.53 -7.11 -33.09
C ALA A 64 15.02 -7.16 -32.74
N PHE A 65 15.43 -8.18 -31.99
CA PHE A 65 16.84 -8.42 -31.68
C PHE A 65 17.34 -9.64 -32.43
N LYS A 66 18.59 -9.59 -32.89
CA LYS A 66 19.29 -10.72 -33.49
C LYS A 66 20.58 -10.94 -32.74
N ILE A 67 20.83 -12.18 -32.32
CA ILE A 67 22.08 -12.56 -31.62
C ILE A 67 22.89 -13.44 -32.57
N GLY A 68 24.05 -12.93 -33.00
CA GLY A 68 24.88 -13.62 -34.00
C GLY A 68 24.09 -13.88 -35.28
N ASP A 69 24.07 -15.13 -35.73
CA ASP A 69 23.36 -15.55 -36.95
C ASP A 69 21.94 -16.08 -36.70
N SER A 70 21.35 -15.82 -35.53
CA SER A 70 19.97 -16.25 -35.24
C SER A 70 18.94 -15.60 -36.17
N LEU A 71 17.76 -16.19 -36.23
CA LEU A 71 16.59 -15.45 -36.72
C LEU A 71 16.30 -14.27 -35.76
N PRO A 72 15.85 -13.12 -36.28
CA PRO A 72 15.40 -12.02 -35.43
C PRO A 72 14.28 -12.48 -34.48
N ALA A 73 14.44 -12.23 -33.20
CA ALA A 73 13.47 -12.51 -32.16
C ALA A 73 12.73 -11.23 -31.77
N PRO A 74 11.39 -11.25 -31.68
CA PRO A 74 10.62 -10.11 -31.21
C PRO A 74 10.82 -9.93 -29.69
N LEU A 75 11.10 -8.69 -29.29
CA LEU A 75 11.05 -8.24 -27.90
C LEU A 75 9.83 -7.34 -27.72
N PHE A 76 8.96 -7.70 -26.80
CA PHE A 76 7.80 -6.90 -26.43
C PHE A 76 8.08 -6.14 -25.14
N GLN A 77 7.96 -4.81 -25.20
CA GLN A 77 8.13 -3.92 -24.06
C GLN A 77 6.79 -3.29 -23.69
N ILE A 78 6.33 -3.51 -22.46
CA ILE A 78 5.06 -2.95 -21.99
C ILE A 78 5.30 -1.50 -21.55
N VAL A 79 4.78 -0.54 -22.30
CA VAL A 79 4.92 0.90 -22.03
C VAL A 79 3.74 1.48 -21.25
N SER A 80 2.57 0.84 -21.33
CA SER A 80 1.40 1.14 -20.49
C SER A 80 0.62 -0.14 -20.20
N LYS A 81 0.09 -0.26 -18.98
CA LYS A 81 -0.70 -1.41 -18.53
C LYS A 81 -1.69 -0.99 -17.46
N PRO A 82 -2.78 -1.75 -17.25
CA PRO A 82 -3.71 -1.44 -16.18
C PRO A 82 -3.03 -1.66 -14.82
N ASN A 83 -3.33 -0.82 -13.84
CA ASN A 83 -2.73 -0.92 -12.51
C ASN A 83 -3.10 -2.25 -11.84
N GLU A 84 -2.12 -3.14 -11.68
CA GLU A 84 -2.23 -4.39 -10.89
C GLU A 84 -2.69 -4.13 -9.45
N TRP A 85 -2.38 -2.93 -8.94
CA TRP A 85 -2.71 -2.44 -7.61
C TRP A 85 -4.20 -2.50 -7.25
N SER A 86 -5.06 -2.04 -8.16
CA SER A 86 -6.51 -1.97 -7.95
C SER A 86 -7.17 -3.32 -8.18
N ARG A 87 -6.65 -4.11 -9.15
CA ARG A 87 -7.23 -5.39 -9.58
C ARG A 87 -7.13 -6.48 -8.51
N THR A 88 -6.01 -6.59 -7.78
CA THR A 88 -5.89 -7.62 -6.73
C THR A 88 -6.75 -7.30 -5.50
N ILE A 89 -6.90 -6.02 -5.16
CA ILE A 89 -7.57 -5.62 -3.92
C ILE A 89 -9.10 -5.68 -4.05
N LYS A 90 -9.64 -5.30 -5.21
CA LYS A 90 -11.09 -5.33 -5.47
C LYS A 90 -11.62 -6.72 -5.86
N SER A 91 -10.83 -7.57 -6.53
CA SER A 91 -11.19 -8.99 -6.73
C SER A 91 -11.23 -9.82 -5.44
N VAL A 92 -10.35 -9.53 -4.47
CA VAL A 92 -10.45 -10.09 -3.11
C VAL A 92 -11.71 -9.59 -2.41
N ALA A 93 -12.10 -8.34 -2.65
CA ALA A 93 -13.30 -7.76 -2.05
C ALA A 93 -14.61 -8.35 -2.56
N SER A 94 -14.73 -8.57 -3.87
CA SER A 94 -15.92 -9.16 -4.48
C SER A 94 -16.06 -10.65 -4.13
N SER A 95 -14.95 -11.40 -4.08
CA SER A 95 -14.95 -12.81 -3.70
C SER A 95 -15.22 -13.06 -2.20
N GLN A 96 -14.91 -12.10 -1.32
CA GLN A 96 -15.10 -12.23 0.13
C GLN A 96 -16.27 -11.42 0.71
N GLY A 97 -17.02 -10.67 -0.12
CA GLY A 97 -18.13 -9.83 0.36
C GLY A 97 -17.67 -8.73 1.33
N LEU A 98 -16.50 -8.12 1.08
CA LEU A 98 -15.92 -7.12 1.99
C LEU A 98 -16.65 -5.77 1.90
N THR A 99 -16.77 -5.09 3.05
CA THR A 99 -17.30 -3.71 3.09
C THR A 99 -16.31 -2.73 2.47
N SER A 100 -16.80 -1.61 1.95
CA SER A 100 -15.97 -0.54 1.36
C SER A 100 -14.83 -0.08 2.27
N ALA A 101 -15.06 0.02 3.59
CA ALA A 101 -14.03 0.36 4.56
C ALA A 101 -12.92 -0.70 4.68
N LYS A 102 -13.25 -1.99 4.57
CA LYS A 102 -12.25 -3.08 4.60
C LYS A 102 -11.40 -3.09 3.32
N ILE A 103 -12.02 -2.79 2.18
CA ILE A 103 -11.31 -2.61 0.90
C ILE A 103 -10.33 -1.44 1.02
N LEU A 104 -10.81 -0.29 1.50
CA LEU A 104 -9.98 0.90 1.67
C LEU A 104 -8.79 0.64 2.60
N ASN A 105 -8.99 -0.06 3.71
CA ASN A 105 -7.89 -0.44 4.60
C ASN A 105 -6.88 -1.36 3.91
N LEU A 106 -7.33 -2.34 3.12
CA LEU A 106 -6.43 -3.20 2.35
C LEU A 106 -5.61 -2.39 1.34
N GLU A 107 -6.25 -1.46 0.62
CA GLU A 107 -5.56 -0.53 -0.30
C GLU A 107 -4.52 0.32 0.44
N TYR A 108 -4.90 0.87 1.58
CA TYR A 108 -4.06 1.73 2.41
C TYR A 108 -2.83 0.98 2.94
N TRP A 109 -3.01 -0.20 3.54
CA TRP A 109 -1.88 -0.99 4.05
C TRP A 109 -0.97 -1.51 2.95
N THR A 110 -1.52 -1.80 1.77
CA THR A 110 -0.71 -2.15 0.61
C THR A 110 0.13 -0.94 0.19
N ALA A 111 -0.44 0.26 0.18
CA ALA A 111 0.23 1.53 -0.17
C ALA A 111 1.36 1.84 0.78
N MET A 112 1.09 1.74 2.08
CA MET A 112 2.06 1.89 3.14
C MET A 112 3.23 0.91 2.97
N ARG A 113 2.94 -0.37 2.70
CA ARG A 113 3.99 -1.37 2.48
C ARG A 113 4.90 -0.99 1.31
N LYS A 114 4.34 -0.60 0.16
CA LYS A 114 5.13 -0.15 -0.99
C LYS A 114 5.96 1.09 -0.65
N TYR A 115 5.39 2.03 0.11
CA TYR A 115 6.12 3.20 0.60
C TYR A 115 7.32 2.79 1.45
N PHE A 116 7.14 1.84 2.38
CA PHE A 116 8.19 1.32 3.25
C PHE A 116 9.29 0.61 2.44
N ASP A 117 8.91 -0.19 1.44
CA ASP A 117 9.86 -0.89 0.57
C ASP A 117 10.70 0.11 -0.26
N VAL A 118 10.12 1.22 -0.71
CA VAL A 118 10.82 2.26 -1.49
C VAL A 118 11.72 3.14 -0.60
N LYS A 119 11.23 3.55 0.57
CA LYS A 119 12.00 4.42 1.48
C LYS A 119 13.07 3.65 2.27
N GLY A 120 12.87 2.35 2.44
CA GLY A 120 13.71 1.50 3.27
C GLY A 120 13.39 1.69 4.75
N THR A 121 13.15 0.58 5.44
CA THR A 121 13.00 0.54 6.90
C THR A 121 13.49 -0.81 7.43
N PHE A 122 13.96 -0.83 8.67
CA PHE A 122 14.33 -2.08 9.35
C PHE A 122 13.11 -2.83 9.92
N LEU A 123 11.92 -2.20 9.90
CA LEU A 123 10.69 -2.78 10.39
C LEU A 123 10.23 -3.95 9.50
N LYS A 124 9.94 -5.09 10.12
CA LYS A 124 9.32 -6.22 9.42
C LYS A 124 7.80 -6.05 9.39
N HIS A 125 7.24 -5.88 8.19
CA HIS A 125 5.80 -5.78 7.96
C HIS A 125 5.19 -7.12 7.55
N GLN A 126 3.93 -7.34 7.92
CA GLN A 126 3.16 -8.51 7.52
C GLN A 126 2.45 -8.27 6.18
N LYS A 127 1.91 -9.33 5.58
CA LYS A 127 1.06 -9.23 4.40
C LYS A 127 -0.17 -8.36 4.73
N PRO A 128 -0.44 -7.27 3.98
CA PRO A 128 -1.62 -6.44 4.16
C PRO A 128 -2.92 -7.26 4.20
N GLN A 129 -3.83 -6.90 5.10
CA GLN A 129 -5.13 -7.55 5.31
C GLN A 129 -6.27 -6.53 5.27
N PRO A 130 -7.51 -6.95 4.91
CA PRO A 130 -8.68 -6.08 4.86
C PRO A 130 -9.24 -5.79 6.27
N GLN A 131 -8.44 -5.16 7.12
CA GLN A 131 -8.76 -4.84 8.51
C GLN A 131 -8.16 -3.49 8.91
N HIS A 132 -8.65 -2.89 9.99
CA HIS A 132 -8.29 -1.53 10.40
C HIS A 132 -6.93 -1.41 11.11
N TRP A 133 -6.12 -2.49 11.16
CA TRP A 133 -4.80 -2.49 11.77
C TRP A 133 -3.80 -3.37 11.04
N THR A 134 -2.51 -3.06 11.20
CA THR A 134 -1.39 -3.92 10.80
C THR A 134 -0.35 -3.97 11.92
N SER A 135 0.25 -5.14 12.14
CA SER A 135 1.11 -5.40 13.30
C SER A 135 2.58 -5.56 12.93
N PHE A 136 3.45 -5.15 13.87
CA PHE A 136 4.91 -5.20 13.75
C PHE A 136 5.50 -5.86 15.00
N ALA A 137 6.37 -6.84 14.78
CA ALA A 137 6.94 -7.64 15.85
C ALA A 137 8.10 -6.93 16.57
N LEU A 138 8.06 -6.89 17.90
CA LEU A 138 9.13 -6.33 18.73
C LEU A 138 10.14 -7.37 19.23
N GLY A 139 9.97 -8.65 18.87
CA GLY A 139 10.91 -9.73 19.20
C GLY A 139 10.77 -10.31 20.62
N LYS A 140 9.71 -9.95 21.37
CA LYS A 140 9.31 -10.60 22.62
C LYS A 140 7.82 -10.93 22.55
N SER A 141 7.43 -12.16 22.89
CA SER A 141 6.03 -12.59 22.89
C SER A 141 5.17 -11.66 23.76
N TYR A 142 3.92 -11.44 23.35
CA TYR A 142 2.92 -10.59 24.02
C TYR A 142 3.22 -9.09 24.03
N TYR A 143 4.31 -8.65 23.42
CA TYR A 143 4.60 -7.23 23.16
C TYR A 143 4.64 -7.00 21.65
N ASN A 144 3.77 -6.14 21.15
CA ASN A 144 3.67 -5.85 19.72
C ASN A 144 3.53 -4.35 19.49
N MET A 145 3.88 -3.90 18.29
CA MET A 145 3.41 -2.61 17.80
C MET A 145 2.33 -2.82 16.75
N SER A 146 1.46 -1.84 16.58
CA SER A 146 0.50 -1.82 15.47
C SER A 146 0.33 -0.40 14.94
N ALA A 147 0.03 -0.29 13.65
CA ALA A 147 -0.55 0.90 13.06
C ALA A 147 -2.04 0.65 12.82
N VAL A 148 -2.87 1.64 13.13
CA VAL A 148 -4.33 1.57 13.08
C VAL A 148 -4.85 2.70 12.20
N SER A 149 -5.82 2.38 11.35
CA SER A 149 -6.54 3.32 10.48
C SER A 149 -8.04 3.23 10.74
N SER A 150 -8.63 4.27 11.32
CA SER A 150 -10.09 4.36 11.45
C SER A 150 -10.66 5.20 10.32
N VAL A 151 -11.34 4.53 9.38
CA VAL A 151 -12.08 5.20 8.29
C VAL A 151 -13.30 5.93 8.84
N ARG A 152 -13.97 5.38 9.85
CA ARG A 152 -15.18 5.97 10.43
C ARG A 152 -14.84 7.22 11.26
N ASP A 153 -13.78 7.14 12.05
CA ASP A 153 -13.44 8.15 13.04
C ASP A 153 -12.30 9.07 12.56
N ASN A 154 -11.85 8.94 11.30
CA ASN A 154 -10.83 9.75 10.63
C ASN A 154 -9.54 9.96 11.45
N PHE A 155 -8.91 8.85 11.87
CA PHE A 155 -7.63 8.93 12.55
C PHE A 155 -6.66 7.83 12.13
N LEU A 156 -5.37 8.13 12.33
CA LEU A 156 -4.30 7.16 12.37
C LEU A 156 -3.74 7.08 13.79
N ARG A 157 -3.36 5.88 14.20
CA ARG A 157 -2.73 5.64 15.49
C ARG A 157 -1.58 4.66 15.33
N VAL A 158 -0.45 4.95 15.95
CA VAL A 158 0.63 3.99 16.15
C VAL A 158 0.66 3.65 17.62
N GLU A 159 0.65 2.36 17.94
CA GLU A 159 0.51 1.86 19.29
C GLU A 159 1.55 0.78 19.60
N PHE A 160 2.07 0.82 20.82
CA PHE A 160 2.75 -0.27 21.51
C PHE A 160 1.75 -0.94 22.45
N LEU A 161 1.61 -2.25 22.31
CA LEU A 161 0.61 -3.07 23.00
C LEU A 161 1.29 -4.11 23.88
N ILE A 162 0.88 -4.13 25.16
CA ILE A 162 1.28 -5.13 26.16
C ILE A 162 0.08 -6.03 26.41
N ASN A 163 0.23 -7.34 26.16
CA ASN A 163 -0.82 -8.34 26.35
C ASN A 163 -0.31 -9.58 27.10
N THR A 164 0.55 -9.37 28.09
CA THR A 164 1.00 -10.41 29.02
C THR A 164 -0.08 -10.72 30.05
N ASP A 165 0.09 -11.79 30.83
CA ASP A 165 -0.79 -12.08 31.97
C ASP A 165 -0.65 -11.03 33.08
N ASN A 166 0.52 -10.38 33.18
CA ASN A 166 0.83 -9.31 34.14
C ASN A 166 0.92 -7.93 33.46
N SER A 167 0.14 -7.70 32.40
CA SER A 167 0.25 -6.50 31.55
C SER A 167 0.22 -5.18 32.31
N LYS A 168 -0.57 -5.08 33.39
CA LYS A 168 -0.68 -3.89 34.23
C LYS A 168 0.59 -3.64 35.02
N GLU A 169 1.19 -4.68 35.55
CA GLU A 169 2.45 -4.59 36.28
C GLU A 169 3.58 -4.20 35.32
N ASP A 170 3.67 -4.86 34.16
CA ASP A 170 4.65 -4.53 33.11
C ASP A 170 4.49 -3.09 32.64
N PHE A 171 3.26 -2.65 32.41
CA PHE A 171 2.93 -1.29 32.01
C PHE A 171 3.39 -0.27 33.05
N ARG A 172 3.06 -0.49 34.33
CA ARG A 172 3.46 0.43 35.42
C ARG A 172 4.97 0.50 35.58
N LYS A 173 5.67 -0.64 35.53
CA LYS A 173 7.15 -0.69 35.56
C LYS A 173 7.78 0.10 34.42
N LEU A 174 7.23 -0.03 33.20
CA LEU A 174 7.71 0.73 32.05
C LEU A 174 7.39 2.22 32.19
N LYS A 175 6.17 2.55 32.62
CA LYS A 175 5.69 3.93 32.75
C LYS A 175 6.53 4.70 33.77
N GLU A 176 6.67 4.15 34.98
CA GLU A 176 7.44 4.76 36.07
C GLU A 176 8.88 5.08 35.66
N LYS A 177 9.52 4.18 34.92
CA LYS A 177 10.93 4.33 34.54
C LYS A 177 11.17 5.14 33.27
N TYR A 178 10.22 5.13 32.33
CA TYR A 178 10.48 5.57 30.96
C TYR A 178 9.48 6.57 30.38
N GLU A 179 8.40 6.92 31.07
CA GLU A 179 7.41 7.89 30.56
C GLU A 179 8.05 9.26 30.20
N PRO A 180 8.84 9.91 31.08
CA PRO A 180 9.46 11.20 30.72
C PRO A 180 10.39 11.11 29.50
N LEU A 181 11.19 10.04 29.42
CA LEU A 181 12.12 9.82 28.31
C LEU A 181 11.38 9.52 26.99
N SER A 182 10.18 8.95 27.07
CA SER A 182 9.40 8.59 25.90
C SER A 182 8.91 9.81 25.12
N TYR A 183 8.64 10.93 25.80
CA TYR A 183 8.22 12.17 25.16
C TYR A 183 9.32 12.78 24.29
N ASP A 184 10.55 12.79 24.78
CA ASP A 184 11.72 13.30 24.04
C ASP A 184 12.09 12.39 22.84
N GLN A 185 12.08 11.07 23.04
CA GLN A 185 12.57 10.14 22.01
C GLN A 185 11.51 9.71 20.97
N ILE A 186 10.23 9.79 21.32
CA ILE A 186 9.13 9.37 20.43
C ILE A 186 8.31 10.59 20.01
N GLY A 187 7.76 11.33 20.99
CA GLY A 187 6.98 12.55 20.78
C GLY A 187 6.13 12.91 21.99
N GLU A 188 5.85 14.20 22.16
CA GLU A 188 5.12 14.75 23.32
C GLU A 188 3.64 14.32 23.35
N ASP A 189 3.05 14.01 22.19
CA ASP A 189 1.65 13.57 22.06
C ASP A 189 1.43 12.09 22.47
N LEU A 190 2.43 11.46 23.07
CA LEU A 190 2.37 10.06 23.48
C LEU A 190 1.43 9.88 24.68
N ILE A 191 0.52 8.93 24.56
CA ILE A 191 -0.46 8.62 25.61
C ILE A 191 -0.12 7.27 26.20
N TRP A 192 0.15 7.24 27.51
CA TRP A 192 0.30 6.04 28.31
C TRP A 192 -1.04 5.64 28.92
N ASP A 193 -1.73 4.70 28.28
CA ASP A 193 -3.07 4.24 28.64
C ASP A 193 -3.04 2.83 29.24
N GLU A 194 -3.24 2.74 30.55
CA GLU A 194 -3.25 1.46 31.25
C GLU A 194 -4.48 0.63 30.87
N ILE A 195 -5.62 1.24 30.56
CA ILE A 195 -6.91 0.56 30.32
C ILE A 195 -7.25 -0.46 31.43
N PRO A 196 -7.63 -0.02 32.64
CA PRO A 196 -7.80 -0.88 33.81
C PRO A 196 -8.74 -2.07 33.59
N ASP A 197 -9.82 -1.87 32.82
CA ASP A 197 -10.87 -2.86 32.59
C ASP A 197 -10.55 -3.91 31.51
N LYS A 198 -9.35 -3.87 30.92
CA LYS A 198 -8.93 -4.80 29.86
C LYS A 198 -7.64 -5.50 30.24
N LYS A 199 -7.42 -6.72 29.70
CA LYS A 199 -6.13 -7.40 29.80
C LYS A 199 -5.00 -6.60 29.14
N VAL A 200 -5.28 -5.85 28.08
CA VAL A 200 -4.23 -5.11 27.36
C VAL A 200 -3.95 -3.75 27.98
N SER A 201 -2.73 -3.25 27.81
CA SER A 201 -2.35 -1.84 28.05
C SER A 201 -1.67 -1.28 26.81
N TRP A 202 -1.83 0.02 26.56
CA TRP A 202 -1.33 0.68 25.35
C TRP A 202 -0.44 1.87 25.66
N VAL A 203 0.54 2.09 24.80
CA VAL A 203 1.23 3.37 24.68
C VAL A 203 1.12 3.80 23.22
N TYR A 204 0.49 4.94 22.92
CA TYR A 204 0.16 5.28 21.54
C TYR A 204 0.29 6.77 21.23
N ILE A 205 0.51 7.08 19.95
CA ILE A 205 0.33 8.42 19.38
C ILE A 205 -0.80 8.34 18.37
N LYS A 206 -1.73 9.29 18.44
CA LYS A 206 -2.86 9.42 17.54
C LYS A 206 -2.79 10.75 16.81
N ARG A 207 -3.14 10.76 15.52
CA ARG A 207 -3.38 11.97 14.74
C ARG A 207 -4.67 11.86 13.96
N ASP A 208 -5.31 12.99 13.70
CA ASP A 208 -6.41 13.04 12.74
C ASP A 208 -5.86 12.82 11.32
N ALA A 209 -6.61 12.06 10.53
CA ALA A 209 -6.24 11.70 9.17
C ALA A 209 -7.45 11.12 8.41
N ASN A 210 -7.69 11.61 7.21
CA ASN A 210 -8.68 11.03 6.31
C ASN A 210 -8.01 10.01 5.39
N VAL A 211 -8.18 8.73 5.70
CA VAL A 211 -7.60 7.63 4.90
C VAL A 211 -8.27 7.49 3.52
N SER A 212 -9.46 8.07 3.33
CA SER A 212 -10.13 8.12 2.02
C SER A 212 -9.48 9.13 1.07
N ASP A 213 -8.71 10.09 1.60
CA ASP A 213 -7.95 11.04 0.79
C ASP A 213 -6.60 10.44 0.39
N LYS A 214 -6.56 9.89 -0.83
CA LYS A 214 -5.36 9.27 -1.40
C LYS A 214 -4.23 10.26 -1.67
N SER A 215 -4.51 11.56 -1.75
CA SER A 215 -3.48 12.56 -2.03
C SER A 215 -2.53 12.77 -0.84
N ASP A 216 -3.00 12.55 0.39
CA ASP A 216 -2.23 12.71 1.63
C ASP A 216 -1.53 11.41 2.08
N TRP A 217 -1.75 10.29 1.38
CA TRP A 217 -1.21 8.99 1.78
C TRP A 217 0.31 8.98 1.98
N ASN A 218 1.08 9.70 1.16
CA ASN A 218 2.54 9.76 1.34
C ASN A 218 2.94 10.38 2.68
N ALA A 219 2.29 11.47 3.11
CA ALA A 219 2.59 12.12 4.38
C ALA A 219 2.10 11.27 5.56
N GLN A 220 0.95 10.62 5.41
CA GLN A 220 0.42 9.68 6.40
C GLN A 220 1.34 8.47 6.60
N HIS A 221 1.78 7.81 5.52
CA HIS A 221 2.70 6.67 5.60
C HIS A 221 4.07 7.06 6.16
N HIS A 222 4.57 8.24 5.79
CA HIS A 222 5.81 8.77 6.35
C HIS A 222 5.72 8.89 7.87
N TRP A 223 4.66 9.51 8.38
CA TRP A 223 4.43 9.66 9.80
C TRP A 223 4.29 8.32 10.54
N ILE A 224 3.58 7.34 9.95
CA ILE A 224 3.48 5.99 10.50
C ILE A 224 4.87 5.35 10.61
N MET A 225 5.66 5.42 9.53
CA MET A 225 7.00 4.84 9.47
C MET A 225 7.90 5.42 10.55
N GLU A 226 8.02 6.75 10.61
CA GLU A 226 8.87 7.42 11.59
C GLU A 226 8.46 7.10 13.02
N THR A 227 7.16 7.10 13.30
CA THR A 227 6.64 6.84 14.64
C THR A 227 6.87 5.39 15.06
N LEU A 228 6.64 4.43 14.16
CA LEU A 228 6.96 3.01 14.40
C LEU A 228 8.45 2.80 14.64
N GLU A 229 9.33 3.44 13.85
CA GLU A 229 10.77 3.29 14.03
C GLU A 229 11.26 3.86 15.37
N LYS A 230 10.74 5.02 15.78
CA LYS A 230 11.02 5.61 17.09
C LYS A 230 10.54 4.71 18.22
N MET A 231 9.29 4.23 18.14
CA MET A 231 8.73 3.31 19.13
C MET A 231 9.51 1.98 19.20
N ASP A 232 9.92 1.42 18.07
CA ASP A 232 10.71 0.18 18.02
C ASP A 232 12.04 0.36 18.76
N LYS A 233 12.82 1.37 18.35
CA LYS A 233 14.12 1.69 18.95
C LYS A 233 13.98 1.93 20.45
N PHE A 234 12.90 2.60 20.86
CA PHE A 234 12.62 2.89 22.26
C PHE A 234 12.26 1.64 23.06
N PHE A 235 11.22 0.91 22.67
CA PHE A 235 10.65 -0.17 23.49
C PHE A 235 11.41 -1.49 23.37
N ARG A 236 12.03 -1.80 22.23
CA ARG A 236 12.70 -3.09 21.99
C ARG A 236 13.78 -3.41 23.03
N SER A 237 14.53 -2.41 23.49
CA SER A 237 15.55 -2.58 24.54
C SER A 237 14.95 -2.64 25.95
N LYS A 238 13.86 -1.91 26.19
CA LYS A 238 13.21 -1.77 27.51
C LYS A 238 12.42 -3.01 27.91
N ILE A 239 11.73 -3.65 26.96
CA ILE A 239 10.97 -4.88 27.23
C ILE A 239 11.87 -6.09 27.51
N LYS A 240 13.16 -6.05 27.14
CA LYS A 240 14.12 -7.11 27.48
C LYS A 240 14.48 -7.14 28.97
N GLN A 241 14.27 -6.02 29.67
CA GLN A 241 14.57 -5.87 31.09
C GLN A 241 13.37 -6.24 31.99
N LEU A 242 12.23 -6.60 31.38
CA LEU A 242 11.02 -7.07 32.05
C LEU A 242 11.00 -8.60 32.18
#